data_AF-A0A8H7HZR4-F1
#
_entry.id   AF-A0A8H7HZR4-F1
#
_cell.length_a   1.000
_cell.length_b   1.000
_cell.length_c   1.000
_cell.angle_alpha   90.00
_cell.angle_beta   90.00
_cell.angle_gamma   90.00
#
_symmetry.space_group_name_H-M   'P 1'
#
loop_
_entity.id
_entity.type
_entity.pdbx_description
1 polymer ?
#
loop_
_entity_poly.entity_id
_entity_poly.type
_entity_poly.pdbx_seq_one_letter_code
_entity_poly.pdbx_strand_id
1 'polypeptide(L)'
;MPSTNKCITSLDVGHCTQARFILDFRTDEGRANAQRWYIHQGRNTRFTLLEYRKYKRGQVRHEFIVIWLNSTTLCRFDRRASDGRRGHILREEGTLAEDSAHVLSSFETEYKELLEQTEVLLSIKLPNGEDLGAILAICEGIQTHGKASAYSLISYNCYFFSWMIVVAIARRTHDWETATLSKEGWDDILRISLTQVFPPPGLESKPTKPRTIGKRLSSIFTRSTKRTQNNTKSFTTTSNIERFQSELLSQYSASYDNIQTILQKLLLRSQVGPMLKKELVRLESYGVSSVKRSVAERRATKDTVDYAVRKLAQEDRASGGLEWNDIDPYLRTQISQASTSAADYLTGKDVSGNWALLEDGWKSGWSTPPKSKELMRVHDRILFEMHDAVLFARAVGMHAGKEDPLARKTAEEWDGIGSKAMHKWKSAWDECERLITQYVAEVTATVMATIVERLRDIAPEQLVFGDNVKYKPNQQRSKARPSLQEFIRSRMQEHFEMVDRFGFGSFQELISTAEEAMCEIWVTSLDIIDCDRFRPQYTGVDR
;
A
#
# COMPACT_ATOMS: atom_id res chain seq x y z
N MET A 1 -23.09 56.76 -25.08
CA MET A 1 -24.40 56.08 -25.16
C MET A 1 -24.86 56.16 -26.60
N PRO A 2 -25.33 55.10 -27.28
CA PRO A 2 -25.80 53.78 -26.82
C PRO A 2 -24.77 52.65 -27.13
N SER A 3 -24.62 51.60 -26.31
CA SER A 3 -25.53 50.47 -26.06
C SER A 3 -25.84 49.63 -27.30
N THR A 4 -25.10 48.54 -27.47
CA THR A 4 -25.61 47.34 -28.15
C THR A 4 -25.20 46.10 -27.35
N ASN A 5 -26.03 45.79 -26.36
CA ASN A 5 -26.30 44.42 -25.94
C ASN A 5 -26.72 43.63 -27.19
N LYS A 6 -25.87 42.71 -27.67
CA LYS A 6 -26.35 41.64 -28.54
C LYS A 6 -26.76 40.47 -27.66
N CYS A 7 -28.08 40.35 -27.57
CA CYS A 7 -28.79 39.28 -26.92
C CYS A 7 -28.40 37.93 -27.53
N ILE A 8 -28.22 36.96 -26.64
CA ILE A 8 -28.10 35.54 -26.88
C ILE A 8 -29.46 35.05 -27.40
N THR A 9 -29.61 34.88 -28.72
CA THR A 9 -30.73 34.11 -29.29
C THR A 9 -30.36 33.60 -30.68
N SER A 10 -29.76 32.40 -30.74
CA SER A 10 -30.13 31.29 -31.64
C SER A 10 -29.01 30.27 -31.61
N LEU A 11 -29.36 29.01 -31.31
CA LEU A 11 -28.50 27.85 -31.45
C LEU A 11 -28.01 27.76 -32.91
N ASP A 12 -26.82 28.29 -33.17
CA ASP A 12 -26.08 28.01 -34.39
C ASP A 12 -25.16 26.82 -34.06
N VAL A 13 -25.61 25.62 -34.41
CA VAL A 13 -24.96 24.33 -34.15
C VAL A 13 -23.67 24.16 -34.98
N GLY A 14 -23.24 25.21 -35.72
CA GLY A 14 -22.18 25.12 -36.73
C GLY A 14 -20.77 25.55 -36.31
N HIS A 15 -20.60 26.42 -35.31
CA HIS A 15 -19.30 27.05 -35.04
C HIS A 15 -19.03 27.26 -33.53
N CYS A 16 -18.64 26.19 -32.83
CA CYS A 16 -18.14 26.28 -31.45
C CYS A 16 -16.65 26.61 -31.41
N THR A 17 -16.27 27.84 -31.76
CA THR A 17 -14.92 28.35 -31.51
C THR A 17 -14.86 28.89 -30.09
N GLN A 18 -14.21 28.16 -29.18
CA GLN A 18 -13.96 28.66 -27.84
C GLN A 18 -12.57 29.27 -27.78
N ALA A 19 -12.44 30.53 -27.37
CA ALA A 19 -11.15 31.10 -27.08
C ALA A 19 -10.40 30.23 -26.05
N ARG A 20 -9.06 30.22 -26.13
CA ARG A 20 -8.20 29.54 -25.15
C ARG A 20 -8.60 29.95 -23.73
N PHE A 21 -9.07 28.98 -22.95
CA PHE A 21 -9.49 29.17 -21.57
C PHE A 21 -8.29 28.95 -20.64
N ILE A 22 -7.97 29.95 -19.81
CA ILE A 22 -6.90 29.83 -18.82
C ILE A 22 -7.48 29.13 -17.58
N LEU A 23 -6.85 28.03 -17.20
CA LEU A 23 -7.18 27.28 -16.00
C LEU A 23 -6.47 27.97 -14.82
N ASP A 24 -7.25 28.57 -13.92
CA ASP A 24 -6.75 29.08 -12.63
C ASP A 24 -7.46 28.34 -11.50
N PHE A 25 -6.77 27.42 -10.84
CA PHE A 25 -7.30 26.71 -9.67
C PHE A 25 -6.76 27.27 -8.36
N ARG A 26 -5.98 28.36 -8.40
CA ARG A 26 -5.37 28.97 -7.22
C ARG A 26 -6.37 29.82 -6.44
N THR A 27 -7.40 30.31 -7.10
CA THR A 27 -8.45 31.17 -6.54
C THR A 27 -9.82 30.48 -6.56
N ASP A 28 -10.72 30.85 -5.65
CA ASP A 28 -12.11 30.35 -5.67
C ASP A 28 -12.85 30.77 -6.94
N GLU A 29 -12.62 32.01 -7.39
CA GLU A 29 -13.18 32.52 -8.64
C GLU A 29 -12.70 31.70 -9.84
N GLY A 30 -11.40 31.42 -9.91
CA GLY A 30 -10.82 30.59 -10.96
C GLY A 30 -11.38 29.16 -10.96
N ARG A 31 -11.54 28.53 -9.79
CA ARG A 31 -12.21 27.23 -9.66
C ARG A 31 -13.66 27.29 -10.17
N ALA A 32 -14.41 28.31 -9.80
CA ALA A 32 -15.77 28.51 -10.29
C ALA A 32 -15.81 28.75 -11.81
N ASN A 33 -14.82 29.45 -12.36
CA ASN A 33 -14.68 29.66 -13.80
C ASN A 33 -14.41 28.35 -14.54
N ALA A 34 -13.49 27.51 -14.03
CA ALA A 34 -13.21 26.21 -14.61
C ALA A 34 -14.44 25.29 -14.56
N GLN A 35 -15.20 25.31 -13.46
CA GLN A 35 -16.46 24.58 -13.36
C GLN A 35 -17.49 25.07 -14.39
N ARG A 36 -17.65 26.39 -14.54
CA ARG A 36 -18.55 26.96 -15.57
C ARG A 36 -18.10 26.58 -16.98
N TRP A 37 -16.80 26.61 -17.26
CA TRP A 37 -16.23 26.18 -18.54
C TRP A 37 -16.50 24.69 -18.79
N TYR A 38 -16.36 23.84 -17.79
CA TYR A 38 -16.70 22.42 -17.88
C TYR A 38 -18.18 22.20 -18.19
N ILE A 39 -19.08 22.85 -17.44
CA ILE A 39 -20.54 22.77 -17.65
C ILE A 39 -20.92 23.25 -19.05
N HIS A 40 -20.24 24.27 -19.58
CA HIS A 40 -20.48 24.80 -20.92
C HIS A 40 -20.19 23.78 -22.04
N GLN A 41 -19.38 22.73 -21.79
CA GLN A 41 -19.18 21.65 -22.75
C GLN A 41 -20.40 20.72 -22.90
N GLY A 42 -21.38 20.83 -22.00
CA GLY A 42 -22.66 20.13 -22.07
C GLY A 42 -22.48 18.60 -22.03
N ARG A 43 -23.05 17.90 -23.02
CA ARG A 43 -22.97 16.43 -23.11
C ARG A 43 -21.63 15.92 -23.69
N ASN A 44 -20.76 16.82 -24.15
CA ASN A 44 -19.51 16.49 -24.84
C ASN A 44 -18.31 16.57 -23.88
N THR A 45 -18.43 15.99 -22.68
CA THR A 45 -17.33 15.95 -21.69
C THR A 45 -16.58 14.62 -21.70
N ARG A 46 -17.16 13.56 -22.25
CA ARG A 46 -16.52 12.24 -22.32
C ARG A 46 -15.61 12.12 -23.53
N PHE A 47 -14.49 11.43 -23.38
CA PHE A 47 -13.53 11.16 -24.45
C PHE A 47 -13.08 9.70 -24.41
N THR A 48 -12.80 9.11 -25.58
CA THR A 48 -12.31 7.73 -25.71
C THR A 48 -10.91 7.64 -26.29
N LEU A 49 -10.33 8.78 -26.66
CA LEU A 49 -8.99 8.86 -27.23
C LEU A 49 -8.25 10.05 -26.62
N LEU A 50 -7.10 9.73 -26.02
CA LEU A 50 -6.12 10.71 -25.55
C LEU A 50 -4.87 10.61 -26.42
N GLU A 51 -4.35 11.75 -26.85
CA GLU A 51 -3.11 11.86 -27.60
C GLU A 51 -2.11 12.76 -26.87
N TYR A 52 -0.92 12.23 -26.66
CA TYR A 52 0.25 12.99 -26.28
C TYR A 52 0.95 13.48 -27.55
N ARG A 53 1.02 14.80 -27.74
CA ARG A 53 1.50 15.42 -28.98
C ARG A 53 2.66 16.37 -28.75
N LYS A 54 3.39 16.63 -29.82
CA LYS A 54 4.58 17.51 -29.84
C LYS A 54 4.63 18.32 -31.13
N TYR A 55 5.12 19.55 -31.09
CA TYR A 55 5.39 20.32 -32.30
C TYR A 55 6.54 19.74 -33.13
N LYS A 56 6.37 19.63 -34.45
CA LYS A 56 7.38 19.13 -35.39
C LYS A 56 8.59 20.06 -35.52
N ARG A 57 8.38 21.37 -35.36
CA ARG A 57 9.38 22.43 -35.53
C ARG A 57 9.66 23.15 -34.20
N GLY A 58 10.82 23.80 -34.11
CA GLY A 58 11.28 24.53 -32.92
C GLY A 58 12.47 23.88 -32.22
N GLN A 59 13.29 24.69 -31.52
CA GLN A 59 14.42 24.21 -30.73
C GLN A 59 13.95 23.47 -29.47
N VAL A 60 13.02 24.08 -28.73
CA VAL A 60 12.31 23.44 -27.62
C VAL A 60 10.89 23.15 -28.12
N ARG A 61 10.71 21.93 -28.59
CA ARG A 61 9.43 21.47 -29.15
C ARG A 61 8.46 21.25 -28.00
N HIS A 62 7.49 22.16 -27.87
CA HIS A 62 6.46 22.11 -26.84
C HIS A 62 5.61 20.84 -26.97
N GLU A 63 5.32 20.21 -25.83
CA GLU A 63 4.53 18.98 -25.73
C GLU A 63 3.25 19.25 -24.94
N PHE A 64 2.16 18.60 -25.33
CA PHE A 64 0.82 18.92 -24.83
C PHE A 64 -0.12 17.72 -25.02
N ILE A 65 -1.29 17.79 -24.40
CA ILE A 65 -2.31 16.74 -24.46
C ILE A 65 -3.45 17.19 -25.36
N VAL A 66 -3.97 16.25 -26.14
CA VAL A 66 -5.22 16.38 -26.89
C VAL A 66 -6.13 15.24 -26.50
N ILE A 67 -7.40 15.53 -26.25
CA ILE A 67 -8.44 14.51 -26.12
C ILE A 67 -9.50 14.72 -27.19
N TRP A 68 -10.09 13.64 -27.66
CA TRP A 68 -11.15 13.68 -28.66
C TRP A 68 -12.51 13.55 -27.98
N LEU A 69 -13.25 14.65 -27.92
CA LEU A 69 -14.60 14.71 -27.33
C LEU A 69 -15.62 14.04 -28.26
N ASN A 70 -15.39 14.15 -29.57
CA ASN A 70 -16.12 13.42 -30.61
C ASN A 70 -15.28 13.37 -31.91
N SER A 71 -15.87 12.95 -33.04
CA SER A 71 -15.19 12.83 -34.33
C SER A 71 -14.77 14.17 -34.95
N THR A 72 -15.35 15.28 -34.51
CA THR A 72 -15.18 16.63 -35.06
C THR A 72 -14.64 17.63 -34.06
N THR A 73 -14.49 17.25 -32.79
CA THR A 73 -14.13 18.18 -31.71
C THR A 73 -13.07 17.55 -30.83
N LEU A 74 -12.00 18.30 -30.60
CA LEU A 74 -10.96 17.94 -29.67
C LEU A 74 -10.79 19.03 -28.60
N CYS A 75 -10.24 18.66 -27.45
CA CYS A 75 -9.82 19.60 -26.42
C CYS A 75 -8.32 19.46 -26.19
N ARG A 76 -7.60 20.57 -26.33
CA ARG A 76 -6.16 20.67 -26.13
C ARG A 76 -5.86 21.23 -24.75
N PHE A 77 -4.89 20.64 -24.06
CA PHE A 77 -4.39 21.07 -22.77
C PHE A 77 -2.90 21.42 -22.85
N ASP A 78 -2.56 22.64 -22.44
CA ASP A 78 -1.18 23.13 -22.42
C ASP A 78 -0.79 23.65 -21.04
N ARG A 79 0.51 23.58 -20.76
CA ARG A 79 1.17 24.31 -19.68
C ARG A 79 2.30 25.16 -20.22
N ARG A 80 2.31 26.45 -19.90
CA ARG A 80 3.34 27.41 -20.37
C ARG A 80 3.89 28.25 -19.22
N ALA A 81 5.08 28.80 -19.42
CA ALA A 81 5.59 29.87 -18.57
C ALA A 81 4.82 31.17 -18.88
N SER A 82 4.42 31.90 -17.85
CA SER A 82 3.85 33.24 -18.01
C SER A 82 4.90 34.20 -18.62
N ASP A 83 4.47 35.01 -19.59
CA ASP A 83 5.38 35.80 -20.44
C ASP A 83 6.19 36.86 -19.70
N GLY A 84 5.75 37.28 -18.50
CA GLY A 84 6.37 38.37 -17.74
C GLY A 84 7.73 38.06 -17.11
N ARG A 85 8.16 36.80 -17.00
CA ARG A 85 9.36 36.39 -16.21
C ARG A 85 10.13 35.21 -16.78
N ARG A 86 10.29 35.16 -18.11
CA ARG A 86 10.95 34.04 -18.80
C ARG A 86 12.36 33.72 -18.32
N GLY A 87 13.13 34.68 -17.80
CA GLY A 87 14.47 34.42 -17.23
C GLY A 87 14.46 33.57 -15.95
N HIS A 88 13.33 33.50 -15.24
CA HIS A 88 13.22 32.74 -13.99
C HIS A 88 12.93 31.26 -14.20
N ILE A 89 12.61 30.82 -15.43
CA ILE A 89 12.29 29.41 -15.72
C ILE A 89 13.46 28.46 -15.49
N LEU A 90 14.71 28.98 -15.49
CA LEU A 90 15.93 28.21 -15.26
C LEU A 90 16.27 28.07 -13.77
N ARG A 91 15.50 28.72 -12.89
CA ARG A 91 15.65 28.55 -11.45
C ARG A 91 14.82 27.37 -10.97
N GLU A 92 15.19 26.84 -9.81
CA GLU A 92 14.43 25.75 -9.18
C GLU A 92 13.01 26.22 -8.82
N GLU A 93 12.85 27.47 -8.38
CA GLU A 93 11.54 28.06 -8.06
C GLU A 93 10.67 28.29 -9.30
N GLY A 94 11.28 28.41 -10.49
CA GLY A 94 10.58 28.66 -11.73
C GLY A 94 9.88 30.01 -11.81
N THR A 95 8.80 30.07 -12.61
CA THR A 95 7.92 31.23 -12.77
C THR A 95 6.45 30.81 -12.65
N LEU A 96 5.51 31.75 -12.71
CA LEU A 96 4.10 31.44 -12.75
C LEU A 96 3.78 30.56 -13.97
N ALA A 97 3.19 29.39 -13.72
CA ALA A 97 2.66 28.55 -14.78
C ALA A 97 1.26 29.02 -15.21
N GLU A 98 1.04 28.97 -16.52
CA GLU A 98 -0.25 29.17 -17.16
C GLU A 98 -0.68 27.85 -17.78
N ASP A 99 -1.66 27.19 -17.18
CA ASP A 99 -2.31 26.03 -17.77
C ASP A 99 -3.56 26.49 -18.53
N SER A 100 -3.90 25.82 -19.62
CA SER A 100 -5.04 26.22 -20.45
C SER A 100 -5.72 25.05 -21.12
N ALA A 101 -7.02 25.19 -21.34
CA ALA A 101 -7.83 24.30 -22.17
C ALA A 101 -8.30 25.04 -23.43
N HIS A 102 -8.31 24.35 -24.57
CA HIS A 102 -8.75 24.92 -25.84
C HIS A 102 -9.55 23.89 -26.64
N VAL A 103 -10.85 24.14 -26.78
CA VAL A 103 -11.74 23.30 -27.58
C VAL A 103 -11.67 23.76 -29.03
N LEU A 104 -11.33 22.83 -29.92
CA LEU A 104 -11.13 23.08 -31.35
C LEU A 104 -12.06 22.19 -32.17
N SER A 105 -12.68 22.80 -33.18
CA SER A 105 -13.57 22.13 -34.11
C SER A 105 -12.87 21.80 -35.42
N SER A 106 -13.16 20.66 -36.04
CA SER A 106 -12.59 20.25 -37.33
C SER A 106 -12.90 21.21 -38.48
N PHE A 107 -13.88 22.08 -38.29
CA PHE A 107 -14.26 23.14 -39.23
C PHE A 107 -13.32 24.36 -39.17
N GLU A 108 -12.44 24.43 -38.16
CA GLU A 108 -11.56 25.58 -37.90
C GLU A 108 -10.17 25.40 -38.54
N THR A 109 -9.55 26.53 -38.85
CA THR A 109 -8.17 26.60 -39.37
C THR A 109 -7.17 26.12 -38.33
N GLU A 110 -7.36 26.51 -37.07
CA GLU A 110 -6.51 26.23 -35.92
C GLU A 110 -6.43 24.73 -35.63
N TYR A 111 -7.54 24.01 -35.83
CA TYR A 111 -7.58 22.55 -35.76
C TYR A 111 -6.67 21.91 -36.81
N LYS A 112 -6.78 22.35 -38.08
CA LYS A 112 -5.98 21.80 -39.18
C LYS A 112 -4.50 22.12 -39.00
N GLU A 113 -4.19 23.36 -38.65
CA GLU A 113 -2.84 23.81 -38.33
C GLU A 113 -2.24 23.03 -37.18
N LEU A 114 -3.00 22.79 -36.10
CA LEU A 114 -2.57 21.98 -34.97
C LEU A 114 -2.14 20.58 -35.44
N LEU A 115 -2.99 19.89 -36.19
CA LEU A 115 -2.71 18.53 -36.65
C LEU A 115 -1.55 18.48 -37.66
N GLU A 116 -1.43 19.48 -38.53
CA GLU A 116 -0.34 19.57 -39.51
C GLU A 116 1.01 19.86 -38.85
N GLN A 117 1.05 20.77 -37.88
CA GLN A 117 2.30 21.23 -37.26
C GLN A 117 2.81 20.30 -36.15
N THR A 118 2.02 19.29 -35.75
CA THR A 118 2.32 18.45 -34.59
C THR A 118 2.36 16.97 -34.94
N GLU A 119 3.14 16.22 -34.19
CA GLU A 119 3.24 14.77 -34.28
C GLU A 119 2.65 14.13 -33.02
N VAL A 120 2.03 12.97 -33.18
CA VAL A 120 1.60 12.13 -32.07
C VAL A 120 2.81 11.38 -31.55
N LEU A 121 3.07 11.49 -30.24
CA LEU A 121 4.07 10.67 -29.56
C LEU A 121 3.45 9.36 -29.06
N LEU A 122 2.21 9.45 -28.55
CA LEU A 122 1.45 8.34 -28.02
C LEU A 122 -0.05 8.63 -28.17
N SER A 123 -0.82 7.65 -28.61
CA SER A 123 -2.27 7.62 -28.47
C SER A 123 -2.70 6.51 -27.50
N ILE A 124 -3.65 6.82 -26.63
CA ILE A 124 -4.27 5.89 -25.69
C ILE A 124 -5.75 5.79 -26.03
N LYS A 125 -6.19 4.58 -26.39
CA LYS A 125 -7.61 4.25 -26.55
C LYS A 125 -8.20 3.83 -25.21
N LEU A 126 -9.30 4.46 -24.82
CA LEU A 126 -10.00 4.25 -23.56
C LEU A 126 -11.36 3.60 -23.85
N PRO A 127 -11.50 2.25 -23.74
CA PRO A 127 -12.72 1.55 -24.17
C PRO A 127 -13.99 2.02 -23.46
N ASN A 128 -13.88 2.34 -22.17
CA ASN A 128 -14.98 2.86 -21.35
C ASN A 128 -15.10 4.40 -21.42
N GLY A 129 -14.14 5.05 -22.09
CA GLY A 129 -13.93 6.49 -22.06
C GLY A 129 -13.52 7.02 -20.68
N GLU A 130 -13.19 8.29 -20.64
CA GLU A 130 -13.07 9.07 -19.39
C GLU A 130 -13.79 10.41 -19.52
N ASP A 131 -14.03 11.05 -18.38
CA ASP A 131 -14.62 12.38 -18.33
C ASP A 131 -13.56 13.49 -18.24
N LEU A 132 -13.82 14.60 -18.93
CA LEU A 132 -12.99 15.82 -18.92
C LEU A 132 -12.68 16.33 -17.51
N GLY A 133 -13.60 16.12 -16.56
CA GLY A 133 -13.42 16.47 -15.16
C GLY A 133 -12.21 15.79 -14.52
N ALA A 134 -11.82 14.59 -14.96
CA ALA A 134 -10.61 13.93 -14.47
C ALA A 134 -9.34 14.70 -14.86
N ILE A 135 -9.26 15.25 -16.08
CA ILE A 135 -8.14 16.08 -16.52
C ILE A 135 -8.11 17.39 -15.73
N LEU A 136 -9.28 18.01 -15.50
CA LEU A 136 -9.37 19.24 -14.71
C LEU A 136 -8.91 19.04 -13.27
N ALA A 137 -9.29 17.92 -12.64
CA ALA A 137 -8.82 17.56 -11.31
C ALA A 137 -7.29 17.36 -11.27
N ILE A 138 -6.71 16.74 -12.30
CA ILE A 138 -5.24 16.60 -12.42
C ILE A 138 -4.58 17.98 -12.57
N CYS A 139 -5.14 18.87 -13.41
CA CYS A 139 -4.63 20.24 -13.55
C CYS A 139 -4.73 21.03 -12.24
N GLU A 140 -5.83 20.89 -11.49
CA GLU A 140 -5.98 21.48 -10.16
C GLU A 140 -4.91 20.95 -9.21
N GLY A 141 -4.73 19.63 -9.15
CA GLY A 141 -3.68 19.00 -8.33
C GLY A 141 -2.27 19.51 -8.65
N ILE A 142 -1.95 19.71 -9.94
CA ILE A 142 -0.67 20.30 -10.37
C ILE A 142 -0.55 21.74 -9.85
N GLN A 143 -1.60 22.56 -9.98
CA GLN A 143 -1.57 23.97 -9.59
C GLN A 143 -1.58 24.20 -8.08
N THR A 144 -2.08 23.26 -7.29
CA THR A 144 -2.09 23.34 -5.82
C THR A 144 -0.86 22.69 -5.19
N HIS A 145 -0.07 21.93 -5.95
CA HIS A 145 1.13 21.28 -5.43
C HIS A 145 2.26 22.30 -5.14
N GLY A 146 2.92 22.16 -3.99
CA GLY A 146 3.89 23.14 -3.47
C GLY A 146 5.03 23.50 -4.42
N LYS A 147 5.55 22.55 -5.19
CA LYS A 147 6.61 22.78 -6.20
C LYS A 147 6.08 22.88 -7.65
N ALA A 148 5.32 21.89 -8.08
CA ALA A 148 4.74 21.80 -9.43
C ALA A 148 3.68 22.87 -9.77
N SER A 149 3.28 23.76 -8.86
CA SER A 149 2.42 24.91 -9.18
C SER A 149 3.13 25.96 -10.04
N ALA A 150 4.46 26.01 -10.00
CA ALA A 150 5.32 26.87 -10.80
C ALA A 150 5.81 26.16 -12.09
N TYR A 151 6.12 26.94 -13.12
CA TYR A 151 6.76 26.48 -14.34
C TYR A 151 8.28 26.58 -14.18
N SER A 152 8.94 25.43 -14.10
CA SER A 152 10.40 25.33 -14.17
C SER A 152 10.80 24.52 -15.39
N LEU A 153 11.72 25.04 -16.20
CA LEU A 153 12.24 24.32 -17.37
C LEU A 153 13.00 23.04 -16.95
N ILE A 154 13.53 23.02 -15.73
CA ILE A 154 14.26 21.88 -15.15
C ILE A 154 13.28 20.72 -14.90
N SER A 155 12.21 20.93 -14.13
CA SER A 155 11.40 19.82 -13.58
C SER A 155 9.90 19.87 -13.88
N TYR A 156 9.24 21.04 -13.85
CA TYR A 156 7.78 21.17 -13.85
C TYR A 156 7.24 21.97 -15.04
N ASN A 157 7.68 21.59 -16.24
CA ASN A 157 7.36 22.21 -17.52
C ASN A 157 6.23 21.48 -18.28
N CYS A 158 6.08 21.76 -19.56
CA CYS A 158 5.08 21.12 -20.43
C CYS A 158 5.27 19.60 -20.61
N TYR A 159 6.50 19.08 -20.47
CA TYR A 159 6.76 17.64 -20.49
C TYR A 159 6.18 16.97 -19.23
N PHE A 160 6.49 17.49 -18.05
CA PHE A 160 5.95 17.00 -16.77
C PHE A 160 4.43 17.02 -16.73
N PHE A 161 3.83 18.13 -17.17
CA PHE A 161 2.38 18.27 -17.26
C PHE A 161 1.74 17.18 -18.13
N SER A 162 2.33 16.92 -19.30
CA SER A 162 1.85 15.90 -20.22
C SER A 162 2.04 14.48 -19.67
N TRP A 163 3.20 14.18 -19.07
CA TRP A 163 3.44 12.89 -18.42
C TRP A 163 2.45 12.63 -17.28
N MET A 164 2.19 13.63 -16.45
CA MET A 164 1.26 13.53 -15.32
C MET A 164 -0.15 13.18 -15.80
N ILE A 165 -0.68 13.91 -16.79
CA ILE A 165 -2.02 13.63 -17.34
C ILE A 165 -2.08 12.25 -17.99
N VAL A 166 -1.09 11.90 -18.83
CA VAL A 166 -1.05 10.61 -19.54
C VAL A 166 -1.08 9.44 -18.54
N VAL A 167 -0.21 9.47 -17.53
CA VAL A 167 -0.13 8.37 -16.56
C VAL A 167 -1.37 8.34 -15.67
N ALA A 168 -1.88 9.49 -15.21
CA ALA A 168 -3.06 9.54 -14.35
C ALA A 168 -4.32 9.04 -15.05
N ILE A 169 -4.56 9.45 -16.30
CA ILE A 169 -5.71 8.97 -17.08
C ILE A 169 -5.57 7.47 -17.38
N ALA A 170 -4.39 7.00 -17.75
CA ALA A 170 -4.16 5.56 -17.94
C ALA A 170 -4.37 4.78 -16.64
N ARG A 171 -3.90 5.31 -15.50
CA ARG A 171 -4.04 4.69 -14.18
C ARG A 171 -5.49 4.60 -13.71
N ARG A 172 -6.31 5.61 -14.01
CA ARG A 172 -7.75 5.61 -13.71
C ARG A 172 -8.53 4.60 -14.53
N THR A 173 -8.17 4.50 -15.80
CA THR A 173 -8.87 3.61 -16.74
C THR A 173 -8.39 2.17 -16.64
N HIS A 174 -7.19 1.95 -16.12
CA HIS A 174 -6.62 0.66 -15.81
C HIS A 174 -6.62 0.45 -14.30
N ASP A 175 -7.77 0.04 -13.78
CA ASP A 175 -8.03 -0.23 -12.36
C ASP A 175 -7.14 -1.38 -11.84
N TRP A 176 -5.94 -1.04 -11.35
CA TRP A 176 -4.97 -1.99 -10.77
C TRP A 176 -5.60 -2.78 -9.62
N GLU A 177 -6.48 -2.15 -8.87
CA GLU A 177 -7.10 -2.65 -7.66
C GLU A 177 -8.06 -3.78 -7.98
N THR A 178 -8.97 -3.59 -8.93
CA THR A 178 -9.95 -4.63 -9.26
C THR A 178 -9.34 -5.72 -10.13
N ALA A 179 -8.45 -5.39 -11.06
CA ALA A 179 -7.88 -6.38 -11.99
C ALA A 179 -6.80 -7.25 -11.35
N THR A 180 -6.03 -6.71 -10.39
CA THR A 180 -4.85 -7.39 -9.83
C THR A 180 -5.04 -7.82 -8.38
N LEU A 181 -5.87 -7.10 -7.62
CA LEU A 181 -5.88 -7.15 -6.16
C LEU A 181 -7.30 -7.13 -5.58
N SER A 182 -8.20 -7.93 -6.15
CA SER A 182 -9.37 -8.36 -5.38
C SER A 182 -8.92 -9.05 -4.08
N LYS A 183 -9.80 -9.20 -3.10
CA LYS A 183 -9.47 -9.90 -1.87
C LYS A 183 -8.93 -11.31 -2.14
N GLU A 184 -9.54 -12.00 -3.10
CA GLU A 184 -9.12 -13.32 -3.57
C GLU A 184 -7.76 -13.26 -4.27
N GLY A 185 -7.54 -12.25 -5.12
CA GLY A 185 -6.25 -12.02 -5.78
C GLY A 185 -5.11 -11.76 -4.80
N TRP A 186 -5.40 -11.03 -3.72
CA TRP A 186 -4.46 -10.79 -2.61
C TRP A 186 -4.14 -12.07 -1.84
N ASP A 187 -5.16 -12.83 -1.44
CA ASP A 187 -4.96 -14.09 -0.74
C ASP A 187 -4.19 -15.11 -1.60
N ASP A 188 -4.38 -15.10 -2.93
CA ASP A 188 -3.61 -15.90 -3.87
C ASP A 188 -2.14 -15.45 -3.97
N ILE A 189 -1.87 -14.14 -4.02
CA ILE A 189 -0.50 -13.59 -3.94
C ILE A 189 0.20 -14.08 -2.68
N LEU A 190 -0.45 -13.92 -1.52
CA LEU A 190 0.11 -14.33 -0.23
C LEU A 190 0.38 -15.83 -0.19
N ARG A 191 -0.55 -16.65 -0.68
CA ARG A 191 -0.39 -18.10 -0.74
C ARG A 191 0.80 -18.48 -1.61
N ILE A 192 0.90 -17.94 -2.82
CA ILE A 192 2.00 -18.22 -3.75
C ILE A 192 3.33 -17.79 -3.13
N SER A 193 3.39 -16.58 -2.57
CA SER A 193 4.62 -16.07 -1.95
C SER A 193 5.04 -16.91 -0.74
N LEU A 194 4.11 -17.29 0.13
CA LEU A 194 4.41 -18.13 1.28
C LEU A 194 4.79 -19.55 0.87
N THR A 195 4.16 -20.16 -0.13
CA THR A 195 4.55 -21.49 -0.64
C THR A 195 5.96 -21.47 -1.26
N GLN A 196 6.37 -20.35 -1.86
CA GLN A 196 7.74 -20.21 -2.38
C GLN A 196 8.78 -20.13 -1.26
N VAL A 197 8.47 -19.43 -0.16
CA VAL A 197 9.38 -19.30 1.00
C VAL A 197 9.35 -20.55 1.89
N PHE A 198 8.19 -21.18 2.03
CA PHE A 198 7.93 -22.38 2.81
C PHE A 198 7.47 -23.52 1.88
N PRO A 199 8.38 -24.12 1.09
CA PRO A 199 8.02 -25.22 0.22
C PRO A 199 7.54 -26.43 1.04
N PRO A 200 6.54 -27.18 0.55
CA PRO A 200 6.08 -28.39 1.23
C PRO A 200 7.21 -29.42 1.38
N PRO A 201 7.20 -30.25 2.44
CA PRO A 201 8.16 -31.33 2.62
C PRO A 201 8.20 -32.24 1.37
N GLY A 202 9.39 -32.49 0.81
CA GLY A 202 9.59 -33.31 -0.38
C GLY A 202 9.59 -32.55 -1.72
N LEU A 203 9.25 -31.26 -1.71
CA LEU A 203 9.34 -30.34 -2.85
C LEU A 203 10.45 -29.30 -2.62
N GLU A 204 11.62 -29.75 -2.12
CA GLU A 204 12.80 -28.89 -2.04
C GLU A 204 13.19 -28.46 -3.46
N SER A 205 12.67 -27.32 -3.90
CA SER A 205 13.11 -26.69 -5.12
C SER A 205 14.59 -26.40 -4.94
N LYS A 206 15.45 -27.02 -5.77
CA LYS A 206 16.82 -26.52 -5.99
C LYS A 206 16.69 -25.01 -6.11
N PRO A 207 17.39 -24.19 -5.31
CA PRO A 207 17.17 -22.75 -5.25
C PRO A 207 17.22 -22.21 -6.66
N THR A 208 16.04 -21.98 -7.24
CA THR A 208 15.91 -21.45 -8.57
C THR A 208 16.37 -20.03 -8.37
N LYS A 209 17.60 -19.73 -8.80
CA LYS A 209 18.14 -18.37 -8.75
C LYS A 209 17.00 -17.45 -9.20
N PRO A 210 16.56 -16.50 -8.36
CA PRO A 210 15.38 -15.70 -8.66
C PRO A 210 15.56 -15.22 -10.09
N ARG A 211 14.62 -15.64 -10.95
CA ARG A 211 14.62 -15.32 -12.38
C ARG A 211 14.82 -13.81 -12.42
N THR A 212 15.97 -13.36 -12.91
CA THR A 212 16.42 -11.97 -12.79
C THR A 212 15.42 -11.05 -13.48
N ILE A 213 14.37 -10.66 -12.75
CA ILE A 213 13.46 -9.58 -13.10
C ILE A 213 14.29 -8.33 -12.91
N GLY A 214 14.86 -7.82 -14.01
CA GLY A 214 15.56 -6.53 -14.11
C GLY A 214 16.62 -6.25 -13.05
N LYS A 215 17.90 -6.17 -13.44
CA LYS A 215 19.07 -5.85 -12.59
C LYS A 215 19.02 -4.52 -11.77
N ARG A 216 17.86 -3.86 -11.65
CA ARG A 216 17.68 -2.55 -11.00
C ARG A 216 17.05 -2.61 -9.60
N LEU A 217 16.43 -3.70 -9.18
CA LEU A 217 15.93 -3.85 -7.78
C LEU A 217 16.95 -4.52 -6.84
N SER A 218 18.02 -5.11 -7.38
CA SER A 218 19.00 -5.88 -6.62
C SER A 218 19.97 -5.03 -5.79
N SER A 219 20.05 -3.71 -5.97
CA SER A 219 20.96 -2.86 -5.18
C SER A 219 20.47 -2.58 -3.75
N ILE A 220 19.22 -2.91 -3.41
CA ILE A 220 18.64 -2.64 -2.08
C ILE A 220 18.72 -3.87 -1.14
N PHE A 221 19.03 -5.07 -1.66
CA PHE A 221 18.90 -6.33 -0.91
C PHE A 221 20.19 -7.16 -0.80
N THR A 222 21.36 -6.55 -0.72
CA THR A 222 22.63 -7.28 -0.46
C THR A 222 23.02 -7.22 1.01
N ARG A 223 22.27 -7.90 1.88
CA ARG A 223 22.84 -8.51 3.11
C ARG A 223 22.68 -10.02 2.97
N SER A 224 23.73 -10.65 2.45
CA SER A 224 23.81 -12.10 2.31
C SER A 224 24.00 -12.74 3.68
N THR A 225 22.90 -13.19 4.30
CA THR A 225 22.94 -14.02 5.50
C THR A 225 23.34 -15.43 5.09
N LYS A 226 24.58 -15.84 5.41
CA LYS A 226 25.06 -17.21 5.17
C LYS A 226 24.17 -18.21 5.92
N ARG A 227 23.45 -19.05 5.17
CA ARG A 227 22.56 -20.11 5.68
C ARG A 227 23.40 -21.28 6.19
N THR A 228 23.57 -21.40 7.51
CA THR A 228 24.20 -22.56 8.16
C THR A 228 23.16 -23.67 8.32
N GLN A 229 23.29 -24.76 7.57
CA GLN A 229 22.41 -25.94 7.69
C GLN A 229 22.95 -26.88 8.78
N ASN A 230 22.25 -26.98 9.91
CA ASN A 230 22.45 -28.03 10.92
C ASN A 230 21.26 -29.01 10.88
N ASN A 231 21.52 -30.27 10.53
CA ASN A 231 20.55 -31.36 10.37
C ASN A 231 20.46 -32.20 11.65
N THR A 232 19.50 -31.98 12.56
CA THR A 232 19.10 -33.00 13.58
C THR A 232 17.81 -32.76 14.41
N LYS A 233 16.78 -32.02 13.93
CA LYS A 233 15.46 -31.91 14.61
C LYS A 233 14.28 -31.68 13.65
N SER A 234 14.04 -32.56 12.67
CA SER A 234 13.11 -32.20 11.56
C SER A 234 11.61 -32.24 11.89
N PHE A 235 11.11 -33.15 12.73
CA PHE A 235 9.65 -33.37 12.84
C PHE A 235 8.87 -32.32 13.64
N THR A 236 9.37 -31.88 14.80
CA THR A 236 8.72 -30.81 15.58
C THR A 236 8.78 -29.46 14.87
N THR A 237 9.79 -29.27 14.03
CA THR A 237 10.02 -28.02 13.30
C THR A 237 8.97 -27.83 12.21
N THR A 238 8.50 -28.90 11.55
CA THR A 238 7.50 -28.80 10.47
C THR A 238 6.15 -28.26 10.95
N SER A 239 5.59 -28.81 12.04
CA SER A 239 4.29 -28.35 12.56
C SER A 239 4.33 -26.90 13.06
N ASN A 240 5.47 -26.47 13.61
CA ASN A 240 5.65 -25.09 14.07
C ASN A 240 5.75 -24.12 12.89
N ILE A 241 6.42 -24.51 11.79
CA ILE A 241 6.48 -23.73 10.56
C ILE A 241 5.09 -23.57 9.95
N GLU A 242 4.29 -24.64 9.84
CA GLU A 242 2.94 -24.58 9.27
C GLU A 242 2.02 -23.62 10.06
N ARG A 243 2.12 -23.64 11.40
CA ARG A 243 1.36 -22.72 12.26
C ARG A 243 1.84 -21.28 12.11
N PHE A 244 3.15 -21.07 12.12
CA PHE A 244 3.74 -19.76 11.90
C PHE A 244 3.29 -19.19 10.54
N GLN A 245 3.34 -19.99 9.48
CA GLN A 245 2.89 -19.62 8.15
C GLN A 245 1.40 -19.29 8.12
N SER A 246 0.55 -20.09 8.78
CA SER A 246 -0.90 -19.87 8.81
C SER A 246 -1.27 -18.56 9.53
N GLU A 247 -0.62 -18.29 10.65
CA GLU A 247 -0.83 -17.05 11.41
C GLU A 247 -0.29 -15.84 10.64
N LEU A 248 0.88 -15.97 10.00
CA LEU A 248 1.44 -14.93 9.15
C LEU A 248 0.51 -14.62 7.96
N LEU A 249 -0.02 -15.65 7.29
CA LEU A 249 -1.02 -15.50 6.22
C LEU A 249 -2.26 -14.77 6.72
N SER A 250 -2.78 -15.12 7.90
CA SER A 250 -3.93 -14.44 8.50
C SER A 250 -3.65 -12.95 8.74
N GLN A 251 -2.46 -12.60 9.24
CA GLN A 251 -2.09 -11.20 9.49
C GLN A 251 -1.96 -10.40 8.19
N TYR A 252 -1.27 -10.91 7.17
CA TYR A 252 -1.18 -10.23 5.87
C TYR A 252 -2.53 -10.19 5.14
N SER A 253 -3.38 -11.22 5.28
CA SER A 253 -4.72 -11.17 4.70
C SER A 253 -5.53 -10.05 5.36
N ALA A 254 -5.45 -9.89 6.68
CA ALA A 254 -6.13 -8.82 7.41
C ALA A 254 -5.64 -7.41 7.02
N SER A 255 -4.45 -7.27 6.43
CA SER A 255 -3.93 -5.98 5.95
C SER A 255 -4.43 -5.57 4.56
N TYR A 256 -5.34 -6.34 3.95
CA TYR A 256 -5.83 -6.09 2.59
C TYR A 256 -6.30 -4.66 2.36
N ASP A 257 -7.20 -4.14 3.20
CA ASP A 257 -7.78 -2.80 3.03
C ASP A 257 -6.71 -1.69 3.07
N ASN A 258 -5.70 -1.85 3.94
CA ASN A 258 -4.56 -0.93 4.03
C ASN A 258 -3.71 -0.97 2.75
N ILE A 259 -3.41 -2.16 2.24
CA ILE A 259 -2.63 -2.34 1.01
C ILE A 259 -3.40 -1.80 -0.20
N GLN A 260 -4.70 -2.06 -0.28
CA GLN A 260 -5.58 -1.54 -1.32
C GLN A 260 -5.57 0.00 -1.30
N THR A 261 -5.74 0.61 -0.13
CA THR A 261 -5.71 2.08 0.06
C THR A 261 -4.38 2.67 -0.38
N ILE A 262 -3.25 2.01 -0.10
CA ILE A 262 -1.93 2.51 -0.50
C ILE A 262 -1.75 2.43 -2.01
N LEU A 263 -2.19 1.35 -2.63
CA LEU A 263 -2.02 1.14 -4.07
C LEU A 263 -2.90 2.06 -4.91
N GLN A 264 -4.08 2.44 -4.41
CA GLN A 264 -4.90 3.52 -4.98
C GLN A 264 -4.12 4.83 -5.09
N LYS A 265 -3.27 5.10 -4.12
CA LYS A 265 -2.46 6.31 -4.06
C LYS A 265 -1.20 6.24 -4.93
N LEU A 266 -0.90 5.10 -5.55
CA LEU A 266 0.26 4.96 -6.43
C LEU A 266 -0.11 5.20 -7.89
N LEU A 267 0.76 5.94 -8.55
CA LEU A 267 0.62 6.31 -9.96
C LEU A 267 1.56 5.51 -10.87
N LEU A 268 2.78 5.25 -10.41
CA LEU A 268 3.84 4.64 -11.18
C LEU A 268 4.28 3.30 -10.58
N ARG A 269 4.64 2.34 -11.44
CA ARG A 269 5.12 1.01 -10.99
C ARG A 269 6.41 1.11 -10.17
N SER A 270 7.23 2.12 -10.43
CA SER A 270 8.46 2.42 -9.68
C SER A 270 8.20 2.75 -8.21
N GLN A 271 7.03 3.31 -7.88
CA GLN A 271 6.64 3.71 -6.52
C GLN A 271 6.17 2.50 -5.69
N VAL A 272 5.70 1.43 -6.34
CA VAL A 272 5.13 0.23 -5.71
C VAL A 272 6.12 -0.42 -4.74
N GLY A 273 7.36 -0.66 -5.17
CA GLY A 273 8.37 -1.32 -4.35
C GLY A 273 8.66 -0.57 -3.04
N PRO A 274 9.09 0.71 -3.09
CA PRO A 274 9.38 1.49 -1.89
C PRO A 274 8.17 1.64 -0.94
N MET A 275 6.99 1.92 -1.49
CA MET A 275 5.78 2.15 -0.69
C MET A 275 5.26 0.86 -0.04
N LEU A 276 5.19 -0.24 -0.79
CA LEU A 276 4.84 -1.54 -0.24
C LEU A 276 5.88 -2.01 0.77
N LYS A 277 7.18 -1.80 0.53
CA LYS A 277 8.21 -2.16 1.51
C LYS A 277 7.98 -1.45 2.84
N LYS A 278 7.74 -0.12 2.79
CA LYS A 278 7.46 0.67 3.99
C LYS A 278 6.24 0.13 4.74
N GLU A 279 5.17 -0.18 4.01
CA GLU A 279 3.96 -0.70 4.62
C GLU A 279 4.10 -2.12 5.15
N LEU A 280 4.67 -3.03 4.37
CA LEU A 280 4.89 -4.41 4.79
C LEU A 280 5.82 -4.45 6.01
N VAL A 281 6.84 -3.60 6.10
CA VAL A 281 7.67 -3.49 7.31
C VAL A 281 6.87 -2.96 8.51
N ARG A 282 5.92 -2.04 8.29
CA ARG A 282 4.98 -1.59 9.34
C ARG A 282 4.05 -2.72 9.77
N LEU A 283 3.50 -3.48 8.82
CA LEU A 283 2.65 -4.63 9.08
C LEU A 283 3.41 -5.76 9.76
N GLU A 284 4.68 -5.94 9.41
CA GLU A 284 5.58 -6.85 10.09
C GLU A 284 5.74 -6.45 11.54
N SER A 285 6.07 -5.20 11.86
CA SER A 285 6.30 -4.81 13.27
C SER A 285 5.08 -5.07 14.17
N TYR A 286 3.87 -4.81 13.68
CA TYR A 286 2.63 -5.10 14.41
C TYR A 286 2.23 -6.59 14.36
N GLY A 287 2.19 -7.17 13.16
CA GLY A 287 1.70 -8.52 12.91
C GLY A 287 2.63 -9.59 13.47
N VAL A 288 3.94 -9.39 13.41
CA VAL A 288 4.94 -10.32 13.96
C VAL A 288 4.72 -10.53 15.46
N SER A 289 4.48 -9.47 16.21
CA SER A 289 4.25 -9.57 17.66
C SER A 289 2.99 -10.37 17.96
N SER A 290 1.93 -10.15 17.17
CA SER A 290 0.69 -10.94 17.23
C SER A 290 0.95 -12.42 16.90
N VAL A 291 1.73 -12.70 15.86
CA VAL A 291 2.10 -14.06 15.44
C VAL A 291 2.88 -14.79 16.52
N LYS A 292 3.93 -14.15 17.07
CA LYS A 292 4.73 -14.70 18.17
C LYS A 292 3.85 -15.07 19.35
N ARG A 293 2.98 -14.15 19.78
CA ARG A 293 2.04 -14.35 20.89
C ARG A 293 1.08 -15.51 20.61
N SER A 294 0.40 -15.51 19.47
CA SER A 294 -0.57 -16.55 19.10
C SER A 294 0.07 -17.95 19.06
N VAL A 295 1.26 -18.07 18.46
CA VAL A 295 1.98 -19.36 18.39
C VAL A 295 2.45 -19.80 19.78
N ALA A 296 2.99 -18.88 20.58
CA ALA A 296 3.46 -19.16 21.94
C ALA A 296 2.32 -19.55 22.89
N GLU A 297 1.21 -18.81 22.86
CA GLU A 297 -0.01 -19.06 23.63
C GLU A 297 -0.60 -20.43 23.30
N ARG A 298 -0.77 -20.75 22.01
CA ARG A 298 -1.34 -22.03 21.58
C ARG A 298 -0.46 -23.20 22.01
N ARG A 299 0.87 -23.06 21.96
CA ARG A 299 1.80 -24.11 22.40
C ARG A 299 1.77 -24.28 23.92
N ALA A 300 1.82 -23.18 24.66
CA ALA A 300 1.69 -23.20 26.11
C ALA A 300 0.36 -23.85 26.52
N THR A 301 -0.73 -23.45 25.89
CA THR A 301 -2.06 -24.01 26.13
C THR A 301 -2.08 -25.51 25.89
N LYS A 302 -1.69 -25.97 24.69
CA LYS A 302 -1.72 -27.40 24.36
C LYS A 302 -0.89 -28.23 25.35
N ASP A 303 0.36 -27.86 25.55
CA ASP A 303 1.29 -28.68 26.36
C ASP A 303 0.97 -28.62 27.86
N THR A 304 0.44 -27.50 28.35
CA THR A 304 0.09 -27.33 29.77
C THR A 304 -1.24 -27.98 30.10
N VAL A 305 -2.25 -27.83 29.25
CA VAL A 305 -3.54 -28.51 29.44
C VAL A 305 -3.32 -30.03 29.43
N ASP A 306 -2.60 -30.57 28.43
CA ASP A 306 -2.29 -32.00 28.38
C ASP A 306 -1.52 -32.48 29.62
N TYR A 307 -0.65 -31.63 30.18
CA TYR A 307 0.07 -31.94 31.40
C TYR A 307 -0.83 -31.91 32.63
N ALA A 308 -1.66 -30.88 32.79
CA ALA A 308 -2.60 -30.74 33.90
C ALA A 308 -3.59 -31.91 33.91
N VAL A 309 -4.12 -32.30 32.74
CA VAL A 309 -4.97 -33.51 32.58
C VAL A 309 -4.27 -34.74 33.13
N ARG A 310 -3.05 -35.03 32.65
CA ARG A 310 -2.33 -36.25 33.06
C ARG A 310 -2.00 -36.24 34.54
N LYS A 311 -1.60 -35.09 35.07
CA LYS A 311 -1.22 -34.95 36.47
C LYS A 311 -2.44 -35.13 37.39
N LEU A 312 -3.56 -34.47 37.09
CA LEU A 312 -4.79 -34.59 37.87
C LEU A 312 -5.40 -36.00 37.77
N ALA A 313 -5.34 -36.64 36.60
CA ALA A 313 -5.80 -38.01 36.42
C ALA A 313 -4.97 -39.05 37.20
N GLN A 314 -3.69 -38.80 37.41
CA GLN A 314 -2.79 -39.70 38.15
C GLN A 314 -3.02 -39.64 39.67
N GLU A 315 -3.54 -38.53 40.19
CA GLU A 315 -3.68 -38.35 41.63
C GLU A 315 -4.96 -38.95 42.22
N ASP A 316 -5.81 -39.56 41.38
CA ASP A 316 -7.09 -40.23 41.74
C ASP A 316 -7.94 -39.43 42.75
N ARG A 317 -7.76 -38.11 42.74
CA ARG A 317 -8.49 -37.21 43.60
C ARG A 317 -9.78 -36.88 42.88
N ALA A 318 -10.87 -37.35 43.47
CA ALA A 318 -12.08 -36.56 43.54
C ALA A 318 -11.74 -35.21 44.21
N SER A 319 -11.13 -34.30 43.44
CA SER A 319 -10.74 -32.95 43.84
C SER A 319 -11.99 -32.14 44.10
N GLY A 320 -12.64 -32.37 45.25
CA GLY A 320 -13.77 -31.59 45.73
C GLY A 320 -15.00 -31.47 44.80
N GLY A 321 -15.05 -32.11 43.62
CA GLY A 321 -16.07 -31.87 42.61
C GLY A 321 -15.83 -30.66 41.71
N LEU A 322 -14.57 -30.30 41.42
CA LEU A 322 -14.25 -29.51 40.23
C LEU A 322 -14.23 -30.43 39.02
N GLU A 323 -15.20 -30.29 38.12
CA GLU A 323 -15.21 -31.05 36.89
C GLU A 323 -14.11 -30.52 35.95
N TRP A 324 -13.52 -31.42 35.16
CA TRP A 324 -12.53 -31.03 34.16
C TRP A 324 -13.07 -29.97 33.17
N ASN A 325 -14.38 -30.01 32.93
CA ASN A 325 -15.11 -29.04 32.11
C ASN A 325 -14.93 -27.59 32.60
N ASP A 326 -14.66 -27.39 33.89
CA ASP A 326 -14.45 -26.06 34.49
C ASP A 326 -12.97 -25.63 34.46
N ILE A 327 -12.04 -26.59 34.56
CA ILE A 327 -10.60 -26.33 34.67
C ILE A 327 -9.98 -25.98 33.31
N ASP A 328 -10.36 -26.65 32.22
CA ASP A 328 -9.79 -26.39 30.88
C ASP A 328 -10.06 -24.95 30.40
N PRO A 329 -11.31 -24.42 30.43
CA PRO A 329 -11.59 -23.03 30.05
C PRO A 329 -10.88 -22.01 30.94
N TYR A 330 -10.75 -22.31 32.24
CA TYR A 330 -10.03 -21.47 33.18
C TYR A 330 -8.53 -21.42 32.86
N LEU A 331 -7.87 -22.58 32.66
CA LEU A 331 -6.46 -22.65 32.28
C LEU A 331 -6.19 -21.93 30.96
N ARG A 332 -7.03 -22.12 29.95
CA ARG A 332 -6.92 -21.39 28.67
C ARG A 332 -6.96 -19.88 28.87
N THR A 333 -7.89 -19.41 29.71
CA THR A 333 -8.04 -17.99 30.03
C THR A 333 -6.79 -17.44 30.74
N GLN A 334 -6.28 -18.17 31.74
CA GLN A 334 -5.08 -17.77 32.48
C GLN A 334 -3.83 -17.74 31.58
N ILE A 335 -3.64 -18.75 30.73
CA ILE A 335 -2.53 -18.78 29.76
C ILE A 335 -2.66 -17.61 28.77
N SER A 336 -3.87 -17.30 28.31
CA SER A 336 -4.12 -16.17 27.40
C SER A 336 -3.81 -14.81 28.04
N GLN A 337 -4.23 -14.60 29.30
CA GLN A 337 -3.94 -13.39 30.07
C GLN A 337 -2.44 -13.23 30.36
N ALA A 338 -1.78 -14.32 30.77
CA ALA A 338 -0.33 -14.36 31.01
C ALA A 338 0.47 -14.12 29.72
N SER A 339 0.06 -14.75 28.61
CA SER A 339 0.64 -14.57 27.28
C SER A 339 0.54 -13.12 26.79
N THR A 340 -0.64 -12.50 26.95
CA THR A 340 -0.87 -11.10 26.59
C THR A 340 0.02 -10.18 27.42
N SER A 341 0.01 -10.35 28.74
CA SER A 341 0.82 -9.53 29.65
C SER A 341 2.32 -9.68 29.35
N ALA A 342 2.83 -10.89 29.14
CA ALA A 342 4.22 -11.12 28.78
C ALA A 342 4.60 -10.47 27.43
N ALA A 343 3.74 -10.57 26.42
CA ALA A 343 3.96 -9.94 25.12
C ALA A 343 3.95 -8.41 25.20
N ASP A 344 3.05 -7.81 25.99
CA ASP A 344 2.97 -6.36 26.18
C ASP A 344 4.25 -5.82 26.85
N TYR A 345 4.80 -6.55 27.82
CA TYR A 345 6.08 -6.20 28.46
C TYR A 345 7.26 -6.27 27.49
N LEU A 346 7.27 -7.25 26.57
CA LEU A 346 8.32 -7.41 25.56
C LEU A 346 8.24 -6.39 24.43
N THR A 347 7.04 -5.87 24.13
CA THR A 347 6.82 -4.92 23.01
C THR A 347 6.86 -3.46 23.46
N GLY A 348 6.45 -3.14 24.69
CA GLY A 348 6.40 -1.77 25.21
C GLY A 348 7.74 -1.21 25.71
N LYS A 349 8.74 -2.07 25.92
CA LYS A 349 10.08 -1.69 26.35
C LYS A 349 11.05 -2.20 25.31
N ASP A 350 11.75 -1.32 24.62
CA ASP A 350 12.79 -1.63 23.60
C ASP A 350 14.03 -2.31 24.24
N VAL A 351 13.78 -3.40 24.97
CA VAL A 351 14.71 -4.08 25.87
C VAL A 351 14.71 -5.54 25.46
N SER A 352 15.17 -5.78 24.23
CA SER A 352 15.40 -7.13 23.74
C SER A 352 16.34 -7.87 24.69
N GLY A 353 15.88 -8.95 25.31
CA GLY A 353 16.71 -9.84 26.14
C GLY A 353 16.58 -9.69 27.65
N ASN A 354 15.72 -8.81 28.19
CA ASN A 354 15.48 -8.77 29.63
C ASN A 354 14.39 -9.77 30.06
N TRP A 355 14.81 -11.01 30.30
CA TRP A 355 13.94 -12.12 30.70
C TRP A 355 13.21 -11.91 32.03
N ALA A 356 13.74 -11.08 32.93
CA ALA A 356 13.08 -10.79 34.20
C ALA A 356 11.76 -10.05 33.98
N LEU A 357 11.72 -9.10 33.03
CA LEU A 357 10.51 -8.36 32.69
C LEU A 357 9.43 -9.26 32.08
N LEU A 358 9.83 -10.29 31.32
CA LEU A 358 8.92 -11.29 30.77
C LEU A 358 8.29 -12.11 31.88
N GLU A 359 9.10 -12.58 32.83
CA GLU A 359 8.62 -13.37 33.97
C GLU A 359 7.67 -12.55 34.85
N ASP A 360 7.96 -11.27 35.08
CA ASP A 360 7.07 -10.35 35.80
C ASP A 360 5.74 -10.16 35.05
N GLY A 361 5.80 -9.92 33.74
CA GLY A 361 4.60 -9.79 32.90
C GLY A 361 3.76 -11.07 32.89
N TRP A 362 4.40 -12.23 32.77
CA TRP A 362 3.74 -13.53 32.83
C TRP A 362 3.07 -13.76 34.19
N LYS A 363 3.80 -13.57 35.30
CA LYS A 363 3.28 -13.75 36.67
C LYS A 363 2.11 -12.81 36.95
N SER A 364 2.20 -11.56 36.51
CA SER A 364 1.13 -10.57 36.62
C SER A 364 -0.14 -11.05 35.92
N GLY A 365 -0.02 -11.50 34.66
CA GLY A 365 -1.16 -12.01 33.90
C GLY A 365 -1.71 -13.34 34.43
N TRP A 366 -0.84 -14.25 34.88
CA TRP A 366 -1.21 -15.54 35.48
C TRP A 366 -1.93 -15.42 36.83
N SER A 367 -1.71 -14.31 37.53
CA SER A 367 -2.37 -14.02 38.81
C SER A 367 -3.61 -13.16 38.63
N THR A 368 -3.92 -12.74 37.39
CA THR A 368 -5.06 -11.85 37.12
C THR A 368 -6.38 -12.64 37.16
N PRO A 369 -7.37 -12.21 37.95
CA PRO A 369 -8.67 -12.87 37.98
C PRO A 369 -9.35 -12.85 36.59
N PRO A 370 -10.05 -13.93 36.20
CA PRO A 370 -10.80 -13.96 34.95
C PRO A 370 -12.03 -13.04 35.04
N LYS A 371 -12.40 -12.42 33.91
CA LYS A 371 -13.57 -11.51 33.85
C LYS A 371 -14.92 -12.24 33.85
N SER A 372 -14.96 -13.49 33.41
CA SER A 372 -16.19 -14.29 33.37
C SER A 372 -16.58 -14.69 34.79
N LYS A 373 -17.83 -14.42 35.20
CA LYS A 373 -18.36 -14.81 36.52
C LYS A 373 -18.22 -16.31 36.80
N GLU A 374 -18.37 -17.14 35.76
CA GLU A 374 -18.25 -18.60 35.87
C GLU A 374 -16.81 -19.00 36.17
N LEU A 375 -15.85 -18.48 35.40
CA LEU A 375 -14.42 -18.70 35.65
C LEU A 375 -13.94 -18.06 36.96
N MET A 376 -14.60 -16.99 37.41
CA MET A 376 -14.31 -16.34 38.69
C MET A 376 -14.63 -17.29 39.86
N ARG A 377 -15.70 -18.09 39.76
CA ARG A 377 -15.99 -19.14 40.76
C ARG A 377 -14.90 -20.21 40.79
N VAL A 378 -14.38 -20.60 39.63
CA VAL A 378 -13.26 -21.55 39.53
C VAL A 378 -11.98 -20.95 40.12
N HIS A 379 -11.71 -19.68 39.80
CA HIS A 379 -10.58 -18.92 40.34
C HIS A 379 -10.65 -18.79 41.85
N ASP A 380 -11.79 -18.32 42.39
CA ASP A 380 -12.03 -18.18 43.83
C ASP A 380 -11.90 -19.52 44.53
N ARG A 381 -12.37 -20.60 43.91
CA ARG A 381 -12.26 -21.94 44.47
C ARG A 381 -10.82 -22.47 44.49
N ILE A 382 -10.05 -22.24 43.43
CA ILE A 382 -8.61 -22.55 43.40
C ILE A 382 -7.86 -21.71 44.44
N LEU A 383 -8.16 -20.41 44.52
CA LEU A 383 -7.60 -19.53 45.53
C LEU A 383 -8.03 -19.96 46.94
N PHE A 384 -9.27 -20.38 47.13
CA PHE A 384 -9.79 -20.87 48.40
C PHE A 384 -9.06 -22.16 48.81
N GLU A 385 -8.90 -23.13 47.91
CA GLU A 385 -8.11 -24.34 48.15
C GLU A 385 -6.62 -24.03 48.42
N MET A 386 -6.07 -22.95 47.86
CA MET A 386 -4.70 -22.49 48.10
C MET A 386 -4.54 -21.64 49.37
N HIS A 387 -5.53 -20.84 49.75
CA HIS A 387 -5.43 -19.78 50.76
C HIS A 387 -6.14 -20.13 52.07
N ASP A 388 -7.22 -20.90 52.01
CA ASP A 388 -8.03 -21.23 53.19
C ASP A 388 -7.30 -22.19 54.14
N ALA A 389 -6.35 -22.99 53.66
CA ALA A 389 -5.49 -23.75 54.56
C ALA A 389 -4.50 -22.89 55.36
N VAL A 390 -4.07 -21.76 54.82
CA VAL A 390 -3.18 -20.80 55.50
C VAL A 390 -3.98 -19.96 56.51
N LEU A 391 -5.20 -19.55 56.15
CA LEU A 391 -6.10 -18.77 57.02
C LEU A 391 -6.79 -19.63 58.09
N PHE A 392 -7.22 -20.85 57.77
CA PHE A 392 -7.73 -21.84 58.74
C PHE A 392 -6.66 -22.17 59.79
N ALA A 393 -5.42 -22.49 59.38
CA ALA A 393 -4.32 -22.71 60.32
C ALA A 393 -4.11 -21.53 61.30
N ARG A 394 -4.25 -20.28 60.81
CA ARG A 394 -4.20 -19.08 61.67
C ARG A 394 -5.43 -18.94 62.59
N ALA A 395 -6.64 -19.25 62.11
CA ALA A 395 -7.88 -19.03 62.84
C ALA A 395 -8.09 -20.03 64.00
N VAL A 396 -7.62 -21.28 63.87
CA VAL A 396 -7.66 -22.28 64.97
C VAL A 396 -6.46 -22.18 65.92
N GLY A 397 -5.68 -21.10 65.87
CA GLY A 397 -4.57 -20.87 66.81
C GLY A 397 -3.41 -21.85 66.64
N MET A 398 -3.30 -22.52 65.48
CA MET A 398 -2.11 -23.31 65.17
C MET A 398 -0.97 -22.33 64.89
N HIS A 399 -0.03 -22.22 65.83
CA HIS A 399 1.22 -21.48 65.62
C HIS A 399 1.86 -21.90 64.31
N ALA A 400 2.46 -20.93 63.60
CA ALA A 400 2.95 -20.91 62.22
C ALA A 400 4.01 -21.96 61.83
N GLY A 401 3.95 -23.20 62.31
CA GLY A 401 4.92 -24.25 62.07
C GLY A 401 4.40 -25.50 61.34
N LYS A 402 3.11 -25.60 61.05
CA LYS A 402 2.55 -26.71 60.25
C LYS A 402 1.56 -26.17 59.23
N GLU A 403 2.09 -25.63 58.14
CA GLU A 403 1.31 -25.45 56.91
C GLU A 403 0.61 -26.77 56.59
N ASP A 404 -0.66 -26.71 56.20
CA ASP A 404 -1.38 -27.89 55.72
C ASP A 404 -0.60 -28.48 54.54
N PRO A 405 -0.08 -29.71 54.66
CA PRO A 405 0.68 -30.35 53.59
C PRO A 405 -0.12 -30.42 52.29
N LEU A 406 -1.46 -30.46 52.37
CA LEU A 406 -2.33 -30.57 51.21
C LEU A 406 -2.39 -29.27 50.40
N ALA A 407 -2.68 -28.14 51.04
CA ALA A 407 -2.76 -26.86 50.33
C ALA A 407 -1.40 -26.35 49.86
N ARG A 408 -0.34 -26.62 50.64
CA ARG A 408 1.02 -26.38 50.18
C ARG A 408 1.31 -27.17 48.92
N LYS A 409 0.95 -28.47 48.89
CA LYS A 409 1.10 -29.32 47.70
C LYS A 409 0.29 -28.77 46.52
N THR A 410 -0.97 -28.39 46.72
CA THR A 410 -1.82 -27.82 45.65
C THR A 410 -1.27 -26.49 45.11
N ALA A 411 -0.77 -25.61 45.97
CA ALA A 411 -0.14 -24.37 45.55
C ALA A 411 1.17 -24.61 44.78
N GLU A 412 2.04 -25.51 45.26
CA GLU A 412 3.25 -25.95 44.55
C GLU A 412 2.92 -26.59 43.20
N GLU A 413 1.82 -27.32 43.10
CA GLU A 413 1.35 -27.90 41.85
C GLU A 413 0.84 -26.85 40.86
N TRP A 414 0.06 -25.88 41.33
CA TRP A 414 -0.45 -24.78 40.49
C TRP A 414 0.69 -23.91 39.98
N ASP A 415 1.64 -23.57 40.85
CA ASP A 415 2.86 -22.85 40.47
C ASP A 415 3.72 -23.66 39.48
N GLY A 416 3.79 -24.98 39.68
CA GLY A 416 4.44 -25.90 38.75
C GLY A 416 3.76 -25.93 37.36
N ILE A 417 2.43 -25.89 37.30
CA ILE A 417 1.65 -25.79 36.05
C ILE A 417 1.94 -24.44 35.37
N GLY A 418 1.87 -23.34 36.11
CA GLY A 418 2.17 -21.99 35.60
C GLY A 418 3.59 -21.84 35.08
N SER A 419 4.58 -22.33 35.83
CA SER A 419 5.99 -22.35 35.44
C SER A 419 6.24 -23.18 34.18
N LYS A 420 5.59 -24.34 34.06
CA LYS A 420 5.66 -25.17 32.85
C LYS A 420 5.05 -24.46 31.64
N ALA A 421 3.90 -23.82 31.82
CA ALA A 421 3.25 -23.03 30.77
C ALA A 421 4.16 -21.89 30.29
N MET A 422 4.77 -21.15 31.22
CA MET A 422 5.72 -20.09 30.91
C MET A 422 6.92 -20.62 30.10
N HIS A 423 7.52 -21.74 30.53
CA HIS A 423 8.65 -22.34 29.80
C HIS A 423 8.28 -22.75 28.38
N LYS A 424 7.07 -23.32 28.18
CA LYS A 424 6.57 -23.71 26.86
C LYS A 424 6.26 -22.51 25.99
N TRP A 425 5.67 -21.47 26.57
CA TRP A 425 5.41 -20.20 25.92
C TRP A 425 6.73 -19.57 25.46
N LYS A 426 7.70 -19.41 26.36
CA LYS A 426 9.03 -18.85 26.07
C LYS A 426 9.75 -19.62 24.97
N SER A 427 9.76 -20.95 25.06
CA SER A 427 10.39 -21.78 24.02
C SER A 427 9.76 -21.59 22.64
N ALA A 428 8.44 -21.40 22.55
CA ALA A 428 7.79 -21.08 21.27
C ALA A 428 8.05 -19.64 20.82
N TRP A 429 8.09 -18.69 21.75
CA TRP A 429 8.42 -17.31 21.46
C TRP A 429 9.82 -17.20 20.82
N ASP A 430 10.82 -17.80 21.45
CA ASP A 430 12.21 -17.82 20.96
C ASP A 430 12.32 -18.50 19.58
N GLU A 431 11.56 -19.58 19.38
CA GLU A 431 11.48 -20.26 18.10
C GLU A 431 10.87 -19.36 17.02
N CYS A 432 9.79 -18.63 17.34
CA CYS A 432 9.19 -17.66 16.43
C CYS A 432 10.18 -16.53 16.11
N GLU A 433 10.87 -15.98 17.10
CA GLU A 433 11.91 -14.94 16.94
C GLU A 433 12.95 -15.36 15.88
N ARG A 434 13.41 -16.62 16.00
CA ARG A 434 14.35 -17.22 15.05
C ARG A 434 13.73 -17.36 13.65
N LEU A 435 12.49 -17.86 13.55
CA LEU A 435 11.79 -18.00 12.26
C LEU A 435 11.56 -16.64 11.59
N ILE A 436 11.21 -15.61 12.36
CA ILE A 436 10.98 -14.27 11.85
C ILE A 436 12.26 -13.68 11.28
N THR A 437 13.35 -13.78 12.05
CA THR A 437 14.68 -13.33 11.61
C THR A 437 15.10 -14.05 10.32
N GLN A 438 14.69 -15.31 10.16
CA GLN A 438 15.04 -16.13 9.02
C GLN A 438 14.19 -15.82 7.77
N TYR A 439 12.87 -15.62 7.92
CA TYR A 439 11.93 -15.70 6.80
C TYR A 439 11.21 -14.40 6.46
N VAL A 440 10.98 -13.49 7.42
CA VAL A 440 10.08 -12.34 7.18
C VAL A 440 10.56 -11.44 6.04
N ALA A 441 11.86 -11.13 6.00
CA ALA A 441 12.43 -10.35 4.90
C ALA A 441 12.27 -11.03 3.53
N GLU A 442 12.35 -12.37 3.48
CA GLU A 442 12.18 -13.16 2.27
C GLU A 442 10.69 -13.21 1.84
N VAL A 443 9.77 -13.36 2.80
CA VAL A 443 8.32 -13.27 2.56
C VAL A 443 7.98 -11.91 1.96
N THR A 444 8.40 -10.82 2.57
CA THR A 444 8.11 -9.47 2.07
C THR A 444 8.73 -9.22 0.70
N ALA A 445 9.97 -9.64 0.46
CA ALA A 445 10.57 -9.55 -0.86
C ALA A 445 9.77 -10.33 -1.92
N THR A 446 9.29 -11.53 -1.59
CA THR A 446 8.52 -12.40 -2.49
C THR A 446 7.12 -11.86 -2.74
N VAL A 447 6.44 -11.34 -1.72
CA VAL A 447 5.14 -10.68 -1.83
C VAL A 447 5.25 -9.45 -2.74
N MET A 448 6.24 -8.58 -2.50
CA MET A 448 6.48 -7.41 -3.36
C MET A 448 6.77 -7.81 -4.80
N ALA A 449 7.64 -8.79 -5.03
CA ALA A 449 7.96 -9.27 -6.38
C ALA A 449 6.71 -9.78 -7.10
N THR A 450 5.87 -10.55 -6.39
CA THR A 450 4.64 -11.12 -6.94
C THR A 450 3.62 -10.03 -7.27
N ILE A 451 3.44 -9.02 -6.40
CA ILE A 451 2.57 -7.86 -6.68
C ILE A 451 3.09 -7.11 -7.91
N VAL A 452 4.39 -6.78 -7.94
CA VAL A 452 4.99 -6.04 -9.05
C VAL A 452 4.87 -6.81 -10.37
N GLU A 453 4.98 -8.14 -10.36
CA GLU A 453 4.78 -8.99 -11.53
C GLU A 453 3.33 -8.98 -12.02
N ARG A 454 2.37 -9.01 -11.08
CA ARG A 454 0.94 -9.05 -11.40
C ARG A 454 0.35 -7.70 -11.77
N LEU A 455 0.93 -6.59 -11.28
CA LEU A 455 0.52 -5.24 -11.67
C LEU A 455 0.82 -5.04 -13.15
N ARG A 456 -0.21 -5.23 -13.97
CA ARG A 456 -0.15 -5.00 -15.41
C ARG A 456 -0.24 -3.51 -15.67
N ASP A 457 0.51 -3.08 -16.68
CA ASP A 457 0.31 -1.77 -17.26
C ASP A 457 -0.88 -1.83 -18.23
N ILE A 458 -1.32 -0.67 -18.70
CA ILE A 458 -2.33 -0.55 -19.75
C ILE A 458 -2.02 -1.47 -20.94
N ALA A 459 -3.07 -2.09 -21.50
CA ALA A 459 -2.89 -3.17 -22.45
C ALA A 459 -2.17 -2.67 -23.73
N PRO A 460 -1.17 -3.38 -24.26
CA PRO A 460 -0.39 -2.91 -25.42
C PRO A 460 -1.23 -2.58 -26.67
N GLU A 461 -2.40 -3.19 -26.83
CA GLU A 461 -3.37 -2.92 -27.89
C GLU A 461 -4.10 -1.57 -27.75
N GLN A 462 -4.14 -1.01 -26.54
CA GLN A 462 -4.69 0.33 -26.27
C GLN A 462 -3.67 1.43 -26.59
N LEU A 463 -2.39 1.08 -26.74
CA LEU A 463 -1.29 2.00 -26.99
C LEU A 463 -0.89 2.00 -28.46
N VAL A 464 -0.88 3.20 -29.05
CA VAL A 464 -0.31 3.43 -30.37
C VAL A 464 0.81 4.46 -30.23
N PHE A 465 2.05 4.01 -30.38
CA PHE A 465 3.22 4.89 -30.37
C PHE A 465 3.40 5.54 -31.74
N GLY A 466 3.78 6.81 -31.76
CA GLY A 466 4.05 7.52 -33.00
C GLY A 466 5.28 6.99 -33.75
N ASP A 467 5.28 7.13 -35.07
CA ASP A 467 6.34 6.61 -35.95
C ASP A 467 7.74 7.18 -35.66
N ASN A 468 7.80 8.37 -35.05
CA ASN A 468 9.04 9.09 -34.78
C ASN A 468 9.69 8.75 -33.43
N VAL A 469 9.14 7.79 -32.67
CA VAL A 469 9.75 7.33 -31.41
C VAL A 469 11.02 6.52 -31.74
N LYS A 470 12.18 7.19 -31.66
CA LYS A 470 13.49 6.56 -31.91
C LYS A 470 13.86 5.63 -30.75
N TYR A 471 13.72 4.32 -30.96
CA TYR A 471 14.25 3.33 -30.04
C TYR A 471 15.77 3.26 -30.14
N LYS A 472 16.47 3.25 -29.00
CA LYS A 472 17.94 3.08 -28.97
C LYS A 472 18.27 1.72 -29.63
N PRO A 473 19.12 1.66 -30.67
CA PRO A 473 19.35 0.44 -31.46
C PRO A 473 19.87 -0.75 -30.65
N ASN A 474 20.53 -0.51 -29.51
CA ASN A 474 21.04 -1.57 -28.63
C ASN A 474 19.97 -2.24 -27.74
N GLN A 475 18.69 -1.82 -27.79
CA GLN A 475 17.57 -2.47 -27.08
C GLN A 475 16.81 -3.51 -27.92
N GLN A 476 17.29 -3.85 -29.13
CA GLN A 476 16.65 -4.77 -30.08
C GLN A 476 16.48 -6.24 -29.63
N ARG A 477 16.71 -6.60 -28.37
CA ARG A 477 16.69 -8.01 -27.93
C ARG A 477 15.32 -8.62 -27.61
N SER A 478 14.22 -7.92 -27.82
CA SER A 478 12.89 -8.53 -28.00
C SER A 478 11.95 -7.53 -28.68
N LYS A 479 11.24 -7.94 -29.74
CA LYS A 479 10.26 -7.13 -30.49
C LYS A 479 9.02 -6.66 -29.68
N ALA A 480 9.04 -6.79 -28.36
CA ALA A 480 7.92 -6.37 -27.52
C ALA A 480 7.83 -4.84 -27.52
N ARG A 481 6.63 -4.30 -27.78
CA ARG A 481 6.35 -2.87 -27.63
C ARG A 481 6.57 -2.48 -26.17
N PRO A 482 7.12 -1.28 -25.88
CA PRO A 482 7.29 -0.83 -24.50
C PRO A 482 5.92 -0.70 -23.82
N SER A 483 5.90 -0.89 -22.51
CA SER A 483 4.75 -0.48 -21.68
C SER A 483 4.63 1.04 -21.61
N LEU A 484 3.47 1.56 -21.20
CA LEU A 484 3.25 3.00 -21.05
C LEU A 484 4.23 3.60 -20.02
N GLN A 485 4.38 2.94 -18.88
CA GLN A 485 5.25 3.34 -17.79
C GLN A 485 6.72 3.38 -18.23
N GLU A 486 7.18 2.38 -19.01
CA GLU A 486 8.52 2.39 -19.61
C GLU A 486 8.72 3.52 -20.61
N PHE A 487 7.71 3.77 -21.45
CA PHE A 487 7.73 4.88 -22.41
C PHE A 487 7.86 6.23 -21.68
N ILE A 488 7.01 6.50 -20.69
CA ILE A 488 7.06 7.75 -19.92
C ILE A 488 8.38 7.88 -19.17
N ARG A 489 8.86 6.82 -18.52
CA ARG A 489 10.15 6.86 -17.82
C ARG A 489 11.32 7.09 -18.76
N SER A 490 11.29 6.54 -19.98
CA SER A 490 12.32 6.83 -21.01
C SER A 490 12.30 8.31 -21.40
N ARG A 491 11.12 8.90 -21.56
CA ARG A 491 10.97 10.33 -21.89
C ARG A 491 11.46 11.23 -20.74
N MET A 492 11.16 10.88 -19.49
CA MET A 492 11.72 11.54 -18.31
C MET A 492 13.24 11.46 -18.31
N GLN A 493 13.80 10.27 -18.55
CA GLN A 493 15.25 10.08 -18.62
C GLN A 493 15.89 10.93 -19.72
N GLU A 494 15.34 10.97 -20.93
CA GLU A 494 15.84 11.81 -22.03
C GLU A 494 15.86 13.30 -21.66
N HIS A 495 14.80 13.80 -21.03
CA HIS A 495 14.70 15.19 -20.58
C HIS A 495 15.71 15.46 -19.46
N PHE A 496 15.76 14.63 -18.43
CA PHE A 496 16.64 14.87 -17.29
C PHE A 496 18.12 14.62 -17.58
N GLU A 497 18.47 13.72 -18.52
CA GLU A 497 19.85 13.62 -19.07
C GLU A 497 20.26 14.89 -19.83
N MET A 498 19.30 15.59 -20.47
CA MET A 498 19.57 16.89 -21.07
C MET A 498 19.82 17.94 -19.98
N VAL A 499 18.98 18.00 -18.95
CA VAL A 499 19.09 18.93 -17.83
C VAL A 499 20.40 18.72 -17.04
N ASP A 500 20.77 17.48 -16.77
CA ASP A 500 22.01 17.09 -16.08
C ASP A 500 23.26 17.58 -16.84
N ARG A 501 23.26 17.49 -18.18
CA ARG A 501 24.35 18.06 -19.01
C ARG A 501 24.54 19.57 -18.86
N PHE A 502 23.55 20.29 -18.35
CA PHE A 502 23.66 21.72 -18.03
C PHE A 502 24.01 21.99 -16.56
N GLY A 503 24.21 20.96 -15.73
CA GLY A 503 24.67 21.10 -14.34
C GLY A 503 23.58 21.38 -13.31
N PHE A 504 22.31 21.10 -13.63
CA PHE A 504 21.17 21.35 -12.73
C PHE A 504 20.81 20.17 -11.80
N GLY A 505 21.76 19.28 -11.53
CA GLY A 505 21.58 18.12 -10.66
C GLY A 505 21.56 16.77 -11.39
N SER A 506 21.70 15.69 -10.63
CA SER A 506 21.70 14.33 -11.16
C SER A 506 20.35 13.99 -11.79
N PHE A 507 20.36 13.43 -13.00
CA PHE A 507 19.11 13.01 -13.64
C PHE A 507 18.35 11.96 -12.83
N GLN A 508 19.02 11.12 -12.03
CA GLN A 508 18.34 10.15 -11.16
C GLN A 508 17.57 10.82 -10.03
N GLU A 509 18.15 11.85 -9.40
CA GLU A 509 17.52 12.64 -8.36
C GLU A 509 16.31 13.41 -8.90
N LEU A 510 16.45 14.01 -10.08
CA LEU A 510 15.37 14.72 -10.76
C LEU A 510 14.21 13.78 -11.16
N ILE A 511 14.52 12.56 -11.62
CA ILE A 511 13.48 11.54 -11.85
C ILE A 511 12.77 11.20 -10.54
N SER A 512 13.50 10.90 -9.46
CA SER A 512 12.87 10.55 -8.17
C SER A 512 11.95 11.66 -7.68
N THR A 513 12.44 12.90 -7.73
CA THR A 513 11.68 14.10 -7.34
C THR A 513 10.41 14.28 -8.18
N ALA A 514 10.52 14.07 -9.50
CA ALA A 514 9.36 14.14 -10.39
C ALA A 514 8.35 13.02 -10.09
N GLU A 515 8.81 11.78 -9.87
CA GLU A 515 7.93 10.66 -9.53
C GLU A 515 7.24 10.86 -8.17
N GLU A 516 7.92 11.44 -7.19
CA GLU A 516 7.33 11.82 -5.90
C GLU A 516 6.25 12.89 -6.07
N ALA A 517 6.54 13.98 -6.79
CA ALA A 517 5.56 15.03 -7.07
C ALA A 517 4.35 14.49 -7.84
N MET A 518 4.56 13.62 -8.82
CA MET A 518 3.46 12.98 -9.55
C MET A 518 2.57 12.13 -8.62
N CYS A 519 3.15 11.45 -7.62
CA CYS A 519 2.40 10.70 -6.59
C CYS A 519 1.52 11.64 -5.75
N GLU A 520 2.09 12.73 -5.24
CA GLU A 520 1.38 13.69 -4.39
C GLU A 520 0.24 14.39 -5.15
N ILE A 521 0.49 14.78 -6.40
CA ILE A 521 -0.50 15.34 -7.31
C ILE A 521 -1.61 14.32 -7.57
N TRP A 522 -1.26 13.05 -7.78
CA TRP A 522 -2.24 11.99 -8.02
C TRP A 522 -3.18 11.80 -6.83
N VAL A 523 -2.65 11.73 -5.61
CA VAL A 523 -3.46 11.65 -4.38
C VAL A 523 -4.40 12.84 -4.27
N THR A 524 -3.90 14.05 -4.47
CA THR A 524 -4.72 15.27 -4.44
C THR A 524 -5.81 15.24 -5.52
N SER A 525 -5.49 14.73 -6.71
CA SER A 525 -6.43 14.59 -7.83
C SER A 525 -7.55 13.61 -7.51
N LEU A 526 -7.24 12.48 -6.84
CA LEU A 526 -8.25 11.53 -6.38
C LEU A 526 -9.22 12.20 -5.40
N ASP A 527 -8.73 12.93 -4.41
CA ASP A 527 -9.58 13.64 -3.45
C ASP A 527 -10.52 14.64 -4.15
N ILE A 528 -10.04 15.35 -5.18
CA ILE A 528 -10.84 16.29 -5.98
C ILE A 528 -11.92 15.56 -6.79
N ILE A 529 -11.57 14.41 -7.38
CA ILE A 529 -12.49 13.59 -8.18
C ILE A 529 -13.59 13.00 -7.30
N ASP A 530 -13.22 12.46 -6.13
CA ASP A 530 -14.16 11.84 -5.19
C ASP A 530 -15.10 12.87 -4.53
N CYS A 531 -14.70 14.14 -4.48
CA CYS A 531 -15.58 15.24 -4.08
C CYS A 531 -16.62 15.62 -5.16
N ASP A 532 -16.67 14.92 -6.30
CA ASP A 532 -17.62 15.13 -7.39
C ASP A 532 -17.66 16.57 -7.94
N ARG A 533 -16.57 17.34 -7.76
CA ARG A 533 -16.55 18.78 -8.12
C ARG A 533 -16.90 19.01 -9.59
N PHE A 534 -16.39 18.16 -10.47
CA PHE A 534 -16.59 18.25 -11.92
C PHE A 534 -17.64 17.24 -12.43
N ARG A 535 -18.64 16.84 -11.63
CA ARG A 535 -19.70 15.94 -12.12
C ARG A 535 -20.79 16.74 -12.83
N PRO A 536 -21.34 16.26 -13.97
CA PRO A 536 -22.54 16.84 -14.53
C PRO A 536 -23.65 16.76 -13.47
N GLN A 537 -24.11 17.91 -12.99
CA GLN A 537 -25.34 17.97 -12.20
C GLN A 537 -26.48 17.65 -13.17
N TYR A 538 -26.80 16.37 -13.32
CA TYR A 538 -28.07 15.97 -13.90
C TYR A 538 -29.15 16.45 -12.94
N THR A 539 -29.56 17.71 -13.12
CA THR A 539 -30.82 18.20 -12.60
C THR A 539 -31.88 17.24 -13.15
N GLY A 540 -32.56 16.53 -12.24
CA GLY A 540 -33.52 15.49 -12.58
C GLY A 540 -34.76 16.06 -13.26
N VAL A 541 -34.61 16.52 -14.49
CA VAL A 541 -35.69 17.00 -15.35
C VAL A 541 -35.84 16.00 -16.49
N ASP A 542 -37.00 15.34 -16.44
CA ASP A 542 -37.69 14.52 -17.43
C ASP A 542 -37.13 13.13 -17.75
N ARG A 543 -37.62 12.15 -16.97
CA ARG A 543 -38.00 10.82 -17.47
C ARG A 543 -39.47 10.81 -17.82
#